data_AF-H3ZEF2-F1
#
_entry.id   AF-H3ZEF2-F1
#
_cell.length_a   1.000
_cell.length_b   1.000
_cell.length_c   1.000
_cell.angle_alpha   90.00
_cell.angle_beta   90.00
_cell.angle_gamma   90.00
#
_symmetry.space_group_name_H-M   'P 1'
#
loop_
_entity.id
_entity.type
_entity.pdbx_description
1 polymer ?
#
loop_
_entity_poly.entity_id
_entity_poly.type
_entity_poly.pdbx_seq_one_letter_code
_entity_poly.pdbx_strand_id
1 'polypeptide(L)'
;MTSFAADGITGERYTSDSGRFNKIFQVRAAEPMQAARFLKPAVIVALEQQARQLKQLNLAFSHDGQLCISFADNDMLQSKAPCGLDQLAQFRQSIEQPTALPKLSQLLATVHQLLRHSDSNF
;
A
#
# COMPACT_ATOMS: atom_id res chain seq x y z
N MET A 1 -20.18 -2.63 5.27
CA MET A 1 -19.29 -2.77 4.08
C MET A 1 -19.33 -1.46 3.31
N THR A 2 -18.56 -0.47 3.73
CA THR A 2 -18.39 0.77 2.98
C THR A 2 -17.28 0.51 1.95
N SER A 3 -17.72 0.33 0.70
CA SER A 3 -16.86 0.47 -0.47
C SER A 3 -16.28 1.88 -0.44
N PHE A 4 -14.96 2.04 -0.62
CA PHE A 4 -14.41 3.31 -1.08
C PHE A 4 -14.93 3.50 -2.52
N ALA A 5 -16.17 3.96 -2.64
CA ALA A 5 -16.66 4.52 -3.88
C ALA A 5 -15.86 5.81 -4.09
N ALA A 6 -14.70 5.67 -4.72
CA ALA A 6 -14.02 6.79 -5.32
C ALA A 6 -14.90 7.24 -6.49
N ASP A 7 -15.86 8.12 -6.20
CA ASP A 7 -16.42 9.05 -7.18
C ASP A 7 -15.22 9.78 -7.80
N GLY A 8 -14.78 9.30 -8.97
CA GLY A 8 -13.59 9.81 -9.64
C GLY A 8 -12.77 8.80 -10.44
N ILE A 9 -13.01 7.48 -10.35
CA ILE A 9 -12.24 6.51 -11.15
C ILE A 9 -12.82 6.39 -12.58
N THR A 10 -12.51 7.38 -13.42
CA THR A 10 -12.70 7.34 -14.87
C THR A 10 -11.58 6.53 -15.54
N GLY A 11 -11.90 5.75 -16.56
CA GLY A 11 -10.92 4.97 -17.33
C GLY A 11 -11.38 3.55 -17.65
N GLU A 12 -10.63 2.88 -18.50
CA GLU A 12 -10.87 1.49 -18.88
C GLU A 12 -10.38 0.54 -17.78
N ARG A 13 -11.11 -0.58 -17.61
CA ARG A 13 -10.70 -1.62 -16.67
C ARG A 13 -9.50 -2.37 -17.23
N TYR A 14 -8.45 -2.47 -16.41
CA TYR A 14 -7.29 -3.30 -16.70
C TYR A 14 -7.36 -4.63 -15.93
N THR A 15 -7.03 -5.72 -16.62
CA THR A 15 -6.96 -7.07 -16.05
C THR A 15 -5.55 -7.60 -16.33
N SER A 16 -4.84 -8.05 -15.28
CA SER A 16 -3.53 -8.67 -15.44
C SER A 16 -3.64 -10.18 -15.68
N ASP A 17 -2.52 -10.86 -15.96
CA ASP A 17 -2.50 -12.32 -16.08
C ASP A 17 -2.62 -13.04 -14.72
N SER A 18 -2.46 -12.33 -13.59
CA SER A 18 -2.65 -12.93 -12.27
C SER A 18 -4.13 -12.91 -11.88
N GLY A 19 -4.75 -14.09 -11.93
CA GLY A 19 -6.12 -14.28 -11.44
C GLY A 19 -6.31 -13.96 -9.96
N ARG A 20 -5.25 -14.03 -9.14
CA ARG A 20 -5.29 -13.62 -7.73
C ARG A 20 -5.30 -12.10 -7.59
N PHE A 21 -4.43 -11.41 -8.31
CA PHE A 21 -4.39 -9.95 -8.35
C PHE A 21 -5.75 -9.36 -8.74
N ASN A 22 -6.35 -9.86 -9.83
CA ASN A 22 -7.63 -9.35 -10.34
C ASN A 22 -8.82 -9.57 -9.39
N LYS A 23 -8.71 -10.50 -8.43
CA LYS A 23 -9.73 -10.70 -7.39
C LYS A 23 -9.61 -9.70 -6.25
N ILE A 24 -8.38 -9.25 -5.97
CA ILE A 24 -8.04 -8.38 -4.85
C ILE A 24 -8.14 -6.92 -5.27
N PHE A 25 -7.64 -6.60 -6.46
CA PHE A 25 -7.51 -5.24 -6.97
C PHE A 25 -8.43 -5.02 -8.16
N GLN A 26 -9.10 -3.87 -8.18
CA GLN A 26 -9.75 -3.35 -9.38
C GLN A 26 -8.90 -2.22 -9.93
N VAL A 27 -8.23 -2.46 -11.05
CA VAL A 27 -7.39 -1.45 -11.70
C VAL A 27 -8.19 -0.79 -12.81
N ARG A 28 -8.14 0.54 -12.85
CA ARG A 28 -8.61 1.35 -13.97
C ARG A 28 -7.53 2.35 -14.34
N ALA A 29 -7.39 2.57 -15.64
CA ALA A 29 -6.46 3.56 -16.18
C ALA A 29 -7.10 4.23 -17.40
N ALA A 30 -6.68 5.46 -17.72
CA ALA A 30 -7.10 6.12 -18.95
C ALA A 30 -6.74 5.29 -20.19
N GLU A 31 -5.55 4.68 -20.18
CA GLU A 31 -5.09 3.73 -21.19
C GLU A 31 -4.62 2.42 -20.53
N PRO A 32 -5.16 1.25 -20.91
CA PRO A 32 -4.75 -0.04 -20.34
C PRO A 32 -3.24 -0.34 -20.47
N MET A 33 -2.61 0.15 -21.54
CA MET A 33 -1.17 -0.02 -21.76
C MET A 33 -0.32 0.66 -20.70
N GLN A 34 -0.76 1.80 -20.15
CA GLN A 34 -0.06 2.49 -19.06
C GLN A 34 -0.10 1.65 -17.78
N ALA A 35 -1.25 1.08 -17.45
CA ALA A 35 -1.38 0.13 -16.34
C ALA A 35 -0.49 -1.10 -16.56
N ALA A 36 -0.43 -1.65 -17.76
CA ALA A 36 0.42 -2.80 -18.09
C ALA A 36 1.93 -2.51 -17.93
N ARG A 37 2.38 -1.30 -18.31
CA ARG A 37 3.79 -0.88 -18.16
C ARG A 37 4.20 -0.82 -16.69
N PHE A 38 3.30 -0.38 -15.82
CA PHE A 38 3.54 -0.30 -14.38
C PHE A 38 3.38 -1.66 -13.68
N LEU A 39 2.31 -2.40 -14.00
CA LEU A 39 1.95 -3.68 -13.39
C LEU A 39 2.73 -4.85 -13.99
N LYS A 40 4.05 -4.72 -14.03
CA LYS A 40 4.95 -5.84 -14.37
C LYS A 40 4.77 -6.98 -13.36
N PRO A 41 5.12 -8.24 -13.72
CA PRO A 41 4.97 -9.38 -12.84
C PRO A 41 5.57 -9.18 -11.43
N ALA A 42 6.74 -8.53 -11.32
CA ALA A 42 7.37 -8.23 -10.04
C ALA A 42 6.53 -7.27 -9.16
N VAL A 43 5.92 -6.26 -9.77
CA VAL A 43 5.04 -5.29 -9.10
C VAL A 43 3.76 -5.97 -8.64
N ILE A 44 3.16 -6.81 -9.49
CA ILE A 44 1.97 -7.61 -9.14
C ILE A 44 2.24 -8.48 -7.91
N VAL A 45 3.38 -9.19 -7.87
CA VAL A 45 3.76 -10.03 -6.73
C VAL A 45 3.92 -9.20 -5.45
N ALA A 46 4.57 -8.05 -5.52
CA ALA A 46 4.74 -7.15 -4.38
C ALA A 46 3.38 -6.66 -3.84
N LEU A 47 2.47 -6.25 -4.72
CA LEU A 47 1.13 -5.81 -4.35
C LEU A 47 0.28 -6.94 -3.75
N GLU A 48 0.37 -8.16 -4.28
CA GLU A 48 -0.33 -9.32 -3.71
C GLU A 48 0.17 -9.71 -2.32
N GLN A 49 1.44 -9.48 -2.02
CA GLN A 49 1.99 -9.69 -0.69
C GLN A 49 1.46 -8.62 0.28
N GLN A 50 1.41 -7.36 -0.14
CA GLN A 50 0.88 -6.26 0.68
C GLN A 50 -0.61 -6.36 0.95
N ALA A 51 -1.39 -6.83 0.00
CA ALA A 51 -2.82 -7.03 0.21
C ALA A 51 -3.16 -8.08 1.28
N ARG A 52 -2.19 -8.89 1.73
CA ARG A 52 -2.38 -9.79 2.88
C ARG A 52 -2.30 -9.05 4.22
N GLN A 53 -1.72 -7.85 4.24
CA GLN A 53 -1.37 -7.11 5.45
C GLN A 53 -2.24 -5.88 5.64
N LEU A 54 -2.67 -5.24 4.54
CA LEU A 54 -3.47 -4.03 4.52
C LEU A 54 -4.93 -4.33 4.18
N LYS A 55 -5.88 -3.78 4.94
CA LYS A 55 -7.31 -3.91 4.66
C LYS A 55 -7.76 -2.90 3.61
N GLN A 56 -8.63 -3.35 2.70
CA GLN A 56 -9.22 -2.52 1.65
C GLN A 56 -8.19 -1.73 0.83
N LEU A 57 -7.06 -2.38 0.52
CA LEU A 57 -6.01 -1.79 -0.30
C LEU A 57 -6.55 -1.46 -1.70
N ASN A 58 -6.36 -0.22 -2.13
CA ASN A 58 -6.83 0.33 -3.40
C ASN A 58 -5.70 1.08 -4.09
N LEU A 59 -5.69 0.99 -5.43
CA LEU A 59 -4.68 1.58 -6.30
C LEU A 59 -5.42 2.40 -7.36
N ALA A 60 -5.12 3.68 -7.46
CA ALA A 60 -5.70 4.57 -8.45
C ALA A 60 -4.60 5.29 -9.23
N PHE A 61 -4.70 5.29 -10.56
CA PHE A 61 -3.79 6.04 -11.42
C PHE A 61 -4.44 7.36 -11.82
N SER A 62 -3.73 8.48 -11.63
CA SER A 62 -4.15 9.77 -12.15
C SER A 62 -3.91 9.85 -13.67
N HIS A 63 -4.53 10.84 -14.31
CA HIS A 63 -4.27 11.13 -15.73
C HIS A 63 -2.80 11.47 -16.00
N ASP A 64 -2.12 12.09 -15.03
CA ASP A 64 -0.69 12.44 -15.11
C ASP A 64 0.24 11.26 -14.80
N GLY A 65 -0.30 10.03 -14.73
CA GLY A 65 0.48 8.81 -14.46
C GLY A 65 0.95 8.66 -13.01
N GLN A 66 0.38 9.41 -12.07
CA GLN A 66 0.69 9.27 -10.65
C GLN A 66 -0.09 8.11 -10.04
N LEU A 67 0.57 7.30 -9.20
CA LEU A 67 -0.09 6.24 -8.45
C LEU A 67 -0.49 6.74 -7.06
N CYS A 68 -1.77 6.62 -6.74
CA CYS A 68 -2.31 6.75 -5.40
C CYS A 68 -2.55 5.37 -4.79
N ILE A 69 -2.03 5.15 -3.58
CA ILE A 69 -2.26 3.94 -2.78
C ILE A 69 -3.08 4.34 -1.55
N SER A 70 -4.25 3.74 -1.38
CA SER A 70 -5.13 3.98 -0.24
C SER A 70 -5.53 2.68 0.44
N PHE A 71 -5.75 2.70 1.75
CA PHE A 71 -6.12 1.53 2.56
C PHE A 71 -6.86 1.98 3.83
N ALA A 72 -7.51 1.03 4.53
CA ALA A 72 -8.37 1.30 5.69
C ALA A 72 -7.88 0.59 6.96
N ASP A 73 -6.59 0.73 7.25
CA ASP A 73 -5.96 0.19 8.47
C ASP A 73 -5.91 1.27 9.56
N ASN A 74 -6.88 1.24 10.46
CA ASN A 74 -6.93 2.14 11.63
C ASN A 74 -5.81 1.84 12.65
N ASP A 75 -5.15 0.69 12.53
CA ASP A 75 -4.04 0.25 13.37
C ASP A 75 -2.66 0.52 12.75
N MET A 76 -2.60 1.24 11.62
CA MET A 76 -1.34 1.53 10.91
C MET A 76 -0.28 2.21 11.81
N LEU A 77 -0.71 3.15 12.64
CA LEU A 77 0.15 3.89 13.58
C LEU A 77 0.11 3.30 14.99
N GLN A 78 -0.52 2.14 15.18
CA GLN A 78 -0.63 1.55 16.51
C GLN A 78 0.74 1.03 16.95
N SER A 79 1.26 1.63 18.01
CA SER A 79 2.41 1.11 18.75
C SER A 79 1.96 0.77 20.17
N LYS A 80 2.40 -0.37 20.67
CA LYS A 80 2.17 -0.75 22.06
C LYS A 80 3.36 -0.28 22.89
N ALA A 81 3.07 0.39 24.00
CA ALA A 81 4.10 0.67 24.99
C ALA A 81 4.72 -0.66 25.45
N PRO A 82 6.07 -0.74 25.53
CA PRO A 82 6.73 -1.99 25.91
C PRO A 82 6.52 -2.36 27.38
N CYS A 83 6.14 -1.39 28.21
CA CYS A 83 5.88 -1.56 29.64
C CYS A 83 4.76 -0.62 30.12
N GLY A 84 4.24 -0.90 31.32
CA GLY A 84 3.23 -0.07 31.99
C GLY A 84 3.84 1.03 32.88
N LEU A 85 2.98 1.86 33.47
CA LEU A 85 3.38 2.93 34.39
C LEU A 85 3.91 2.41 35.74
N ASP A 86 3.73 1.12 36.03
CA ASP A 86 4.35 0.41 37.15
C ASP A 86 5.89 0.39 37.05
N GLN A 87 6.43 0.54 35.85
CA GLN A 87 7.87 0.51 35.55
C GLN A 87 8.36 1.85 34.99
N LEU A 88 8.18 2.92 35.78
CA LEU A 88 8.47 4.32 35.38
C LEU A 88 9.83 4.53 34.71
N ALA A 89 10.89 3.88 35.19
CA ALA A 89 12.23 4.01 34.61
C ALA A 89 12.31 3.45 33.17
N GLN A 90 11.72 2.26 32.95
CA GLN A 90 11.67 1.63 31.62
C GLN A 90 10.71 2.39 30.70
N PHE A 91 9.59 2.87 31.24
CA PHE A 91 8.62 3.68 30.49
C PHE A 91 9.27 4.97 29.99
N ARG A 92 10.00 5.69 30.85
CA ARG A 92 10.74 6.89 30.47
C ARG A 92 11.76 6.61 29.38
N GLN A 93 12.52 5.53 29.49
CA GLN A 93 13.47 5.12 28.44
C GLN A 93 12.76 4.82 27.11
N SER A 94 11.56 4.23 27.14
CA SER A 94 10.79 3.93 25.92
C SER A 94 10.25 5.17 25.20
N ILE A 95 9.98 6.27 25.93
CA ILE A 95 9.58 7.55 25.34
C ILE A 95 10.77 8.23 24.66
N GLU A 96 11.97 8.07 25.21
CA GLU A 96 13.21 8.65 24.67
C GLU A 96 13.72 7.88 23.43
N GLN A 97 13.18 6.69 23.15
CA GLN A 97 13.54 5.88 21.99
C GLN A 97 12.57 6.05 20.81
N PRO A 98 13.05 5.87 19.55
CA PRO A 98 12.18 5.85 18.39
C PRO A 98 11.07 4.80 18.53
N THR A 99 9.82 5.22 18.34
CA THR A 99 8.68 4.31 18.36
C THR A 99 8.70 3.41 17.14
N ALA A 100 8.74 2.09 17.35
CA ALA A 100 8.64 1.13 16.26
C ALA A 100 7.21 1.12 15.69
N LEU A 101 7.08 1.38 14.38
CA LEU A 101 5.84 1.32 13.61
C LEU A 101 5.97 0.26 12.51
N PRO A 102 5.87 -1.04 12.85
CA PRO A 102 6.23 -2.12 11.93
C PRO A 102 5.40 -2.13 10.64
N LYS A 103 4.09 -1.89 10.74
CA LYS A 103 3.20 -1.80 9.57
C LYS A 103 3.59 -0.65 8.64
N LEU A 104 3.89 0.53 9.20
CA LEU A 104 4.31 1.70 8.44
C LEU A 104 5.65 1.44 7.74
N SER A 105 6.63 0.89 8.45
CA SER A 105 7.94 0.55 7.88
C SER A 105 7.82 -0.44 6.71
N GLN A 106 6.92 -1.42 6.82
CA GLN A 106 6.66 -2.40 5.77
C GLN A 106 5.97 -1.80 4.54
N LEU A 107 5.01 -0.89 4.75
CA LEU A 107 4.38 -0.14 3.66
C LEU A 107 5.43 0.71 2.93
N LEU A 108 6.26 1.46 3.66
CA LEU A 108 7.32 2.29 3.08
C LEU A 108 8.33 1.47 2.27
N ALA A 109 8.74 0.30 2.78
CA ALA A 109 9.60 -0.61 2.04
C ALA A 109 8.96 -1.06 0.71
N THR A 110 7.64 -1.29 0.70
CA THR A 110 6.91 -1.64 -0.52
C THR A 110 6.84 -0.46 -1.47
N VAL A 111 6.52 0.74 -0.99
CA VAL A 111 6.52 1.95 -1.83
C VAL A 111 7.89 2.13 -2.49
N HIS A 112 8.99 1.92 -1.75
CA HIS A 112 10.34 1.95 -2.33
C HIS A 112 10.57 0.85 -3.39
N GLN A 113 10.06 -0.36 -3.19
CA GLN A 113 10.12 -1.40 -4.22
C GLN A 113 9.33 -1.02 -5.48
N LEU A 114 8.13 -0.47 -5.32
CA LEU A 114 7.30 0.02 -6.43
C LEU A 114 8.02 1.13 -7.19
N LEU A 115 8.61 2.10 -6.48
CA LEU A 115 9.42 3.19 -7.07
C LEU A 115 10.61 2.64 -7.85
N ARG A 116 11.36 1.68 -7.29
CA ARG A 116 12.49 1.05 -8.00
C ARG A 116 12.05 0.37 -9.29
N HIS A 117 10.90 -0.28 -9.28
CA HIS A 117 10.33 -0.91 -10.47
C HIS A 117 9.73 0.09 -11.46
N SER A 118 9.34 1.29 -11.01
CA SER A 118 8.86 2.38 -11.88
C SER A 118 10.01 3.17 -12.50
N ASP A 119 11.09 3.46 -11.77
CA ASP A 119 12.23 4.24 -12.27
C ASP A 119 13.01 3.52 -13.39
N SER A 120 12.94 2.19 -13.43
CA SER A 120 13.50 1.42 -14.56
C SER A 120 12.64 1.48 -15.84
N ASN A 121 11.75 2.47 -15.98
CA ASN A 121 10.87 2.65 -17.15
C ASN A 121 11.10 3.96 -17.93
N PHE A 122 12.12 4.74 -17.59
CA PHE A 122 12.53 5.93 -18.34
C PHE A 122 14.02 5.86 -18.72
#